data_AF-A0A0Q9QBS3-F1
#
_entry.id   AF-A0A0Q9QBS3-F1
#
_cell.length_a   1.000
_cell.length_b   1.000
_cell.length_c   1.000
_cell.angle_alpha   90.00
_cell.angle_beta   90.00
_cell.angle_gamma   90.00
#
_symmetry.space_group_name_H-M   'P 1'
#
loop_
_entity.id
_entity.type
_entity.pdbx_description
1 polymer ?
#
loop_
_entity_poly.entity_id
_entity_poly.type
_entity_poly.pdbx_seq_one_letter_code
_entity_poly.pdbx_strand_id
1 'polypeptide(L)'
;MLIGGEKLWSEIDALAQWGSDVEAVHILHAYDDELFGRPADRLARFVRRNFSRLPVHLVGPVADDSPEETAAAIYSLAGADGTELLVNLTGGTRLMFAGGLQGLRRPHVTGLYQHLGVWHTLDAQGGAVRLSDVDPRASERFNVAELLKVTWADDEREVEVAPPAISTNVRAAARMCLDGSPWYSSFEALGRRVSSGARISYGHLFEQFVAAILREVGVAEDDVAVSVKLIDDGTAVQEVDVVVNSHGRLHVVDCKLITDAQVTVPLGVQIREAESTRRALGDGNGQLVLLRPNQRIDDAARSLAAALDVRVVDQRVLAERSLVDALTQLVQAPTPARAMPADGPIARPDLSSKPVLDLQRHFLDSGEPWVAYHLGGQTVLKCRFDPPGTQSSFERQLSLRFEGSVHVTSASVSTTGKSGHAVLRLKDVREFEHQLARISRQPW
;
A
#
# COMPACT_ATOMS: atom_id res chain seq x y z
N MET A 1 -21.02 3.14 -10.87
CA MET A 1 -20.50 1.76 -10.94
C MET A 1 -19.04 1.75 -10.52
N LEU A 2 -18.67 0.80 -9.68
CA LEU A 2 -17.32 0.57 -9.15
C LEU A 2 -16.87 -0.82 -9.59
N ILE A 3 -15.58 -1.03 -9.82
CA ILE A 3 -15.01 -2.36 -10.08
C ILE A 3 -14.31 -2.81 -8.81
N GLY A 4 -14.87 -3.81 -8.12
CA GLY A 4 -14.28 -4.39 -6.92
C GLY A 4 -13.06 -5.22 -7.30
N GLY A 5 -11.87 -4.75 -6.98
CA GLY A 5 -10.62 -5.51 -7.07
C GLY A 5 -9.91 -5.55 -5.73
N GLU A 6 -8.71 -6.16 -5.68
CA GLU A 6 -7.92 -6.27 -4.45
C GLU A 6 -7.68 -4.92 -3.75
N LYS A 7 -7.53 -3.86 -4.56
CA LYS A 7 -7.33 -2.49 -4.14
C LYS A 7 -8.64 -1.71 -4.24
N LEU A 8 -9.08 -1.13 -3.12
CA LEU A 8 -10.36 -0.46 -2.96
C LEU A 8 -10.24 1.05 -2.69
N TRP A 9 -9.03 1.59 -2.48
CA TRP A 9 -8.84 3.00 -2.12
C TRP A 9 -9.44 3.95 -3.15
N SER A 10 -9.27 3.67 -4.44
CA SER A 10 -9.85 4.48 -5.51
C SER A 10 -11.37 4.47 -5.49
N GLU A 11 -11.98 3.35 -5.14
CA GLU A 11 -13.42 3.16 -5.05
C GLU A 11 -13.98 3.91 -3.84
N ILE A 12 -13.26 3.86 -2.71
CA ILE A 12 -13.58 4.63 -1.50
C ILE A 12 -13.48 6.13 -1.77
N ASP A 13 -12.40 6.58 -2.41
CA ASP A 13 -12.22 7.99 -2.75
C ASP A 13 -13.28 8.44 -3.76
N ALA A 14 -13.62 7.63 -4.77
CA ALA A 14 -14.72 7.93 -5.68
C ALA A 14 -16.08 8.08 -4.96
N LEU A 15 -16.38 7.17 -4.02
CA LEU A 15 -17.56 7.29 -3.17
C LEU A 15 -17.50 8.55 -2.31
N ALA A 16 -16.31 8.97 -1.89
CA ALA A 16 -16.15 10.17 -1.10
C ALA A 16 -16.51 11.43 -1.89
N GLN A 17 -16.03 11.51 -3.13
CA GLN A 17 -16.25 12.62 -4.06
C GLN A 17 -17.70 12.69 -4.54
N TRP A 18 -18.25 11.56 -5.01
CA TRP A 18 -19.49 11.54 -5.80
C TRP A 18 -20.62 10.73 -5.17
N GLY A 19 -20.38 10.01 -4.07
CA GLY A 19 -21.37 9.12 -3.47
C GLY A 19 -22.63 9.83 -2.99
N SER A 20 -22.58 11.14 -2.74
CA SER A 20 -23.75 11.94 -2.35
C SER A 20 -24.65 12.34 -3.52
N ASP A 21 -24.16 12.23 -4.76
CA ASP A 21 -24.84 12.69 -5.98
C ASP A 21 -25.36 11.54 -6.85
N VAL A 22 -25.17 10.28 -6.41
CA VAL A 22 -25.63 9.09 -7.13
C VAL A 22 -26.91 8.53 -6.53
N GLU A 23 -27.73 7.89 -7.36
CA GLU A 23 -28.98 7.26 -6.90
C GLU A 23 -28.77 5.82 -6.44
N ALA A 24 -27.76 5.13 -6.95
CA ALA A 24 -27.42 3.75 -6.58
C ALA A 24 -25.94 3.45 -6.82
N VAL A 25 -25.41 2.47 -6.11
CA VAL A 25 -24.05 1.96 -6.29
C VAL A 25 -24.08 0.54 -6.83
N HIS A 26 -23.57 0.36 -8.05
CA HIS A 26 -23.33 -0.95 -8.65
C HIS A 26 -21.86 -1.32 -8.49
N ILE A 27 -21.57 -2.49 -7.93
CA ILE A 27 -20.21 -3.01 -7.74
C ILE A 27 -20.05 -4.23 -8.63
N LEU A 28 -19.22 -4.10 -9.67
CA LEU A 28 -18.83 -5.21 -10.53
C LEU A 28 -17.80 -6.06 -9.81
N HIS A 29 -17.98 -7.38 -9.80
CA HIS A 29 -17.03 -8.32 -9.20
C HIS A 29 -16.65 -9.42 -10.19
N ALA A 30 -15.42 -9.94 -10.04
CA ALA A 30 -14.97 -11.09 -10.80
C ALA A 30 -15.54 -12.40 -10.22
N TYR A 31 -15.29 -13.52 -10.91
CA TYR A 31 -15.46 -14.85 -10.29
C TYR A 31 -14.57 -14.98 -9.06
N ASP A 32 -15.05 -15.72 -8.05
CA ASP A 32 -14.42 -15.95 -6.73
C ASP A 32 -14.35 -14.72 -5.80
N ASP A 33 -14.76 -13.53 -6.26
CA ASP A 33 -14.85 -12.31 -5.45
C ASP A 33 -16.20 -12.17 -4.71
N GLU A 34 -17.16 -13.06 -4.94
CA GLU A 34 -18.48 -13.05 -4.28
C GLU A 34 -18.47 -13.63 -2.84
N LEU A 35 -17.38 -14.25 -2.42
CA LEU A 35 -17.28 -14.85 -1.08
C LEU A 35 -17.26 -13.77 0.02
N PHE A 36 -17.80 -14.10 1.19
CA PHE A 36 -17.82 -13.18 2.32
C PHE A 36 -16.41 -12.69 2.66
N GLY A 37 -16.23 -11.38 2.90
CA GLY A 37 -14.93 -10.79 3.21
C GLY A 37 -14.03 -10.49 2.00
N ARG A 38 -14.42 -10.91 0.79
CA ARG A 38 -13.75 -10.51 -0.46
C ARG A 38 -13.97 -9.02 -0.78
N PRO A 39 -13.18 -8.42 -1.68
CA PRO A 39 -13.17 -6.98 -1.88
C PRO A 39 -14.54 -6.37 -2.23
N ALA A 40 -15.33 -7.02 -3.08
CA ALA A 40 -16.66 -6.54 -3.45
C ALA A 40 -17.64 -6.54 -2.27
N ASP A 41 -17.62 -7.57 -1.42
CA ASP A 41 -18.41 -7.62 -0.19
C ASP A 41 -17.97 -6.54 0.82
N ARG A 42 -16.66 -6.40 1.06
CA ARG A 42 -16.10 -5.36 1.94
C ARG A 42 -16.54 -3.97 1.48
N LEU A 43 -16.44 -3.67 0.19
CA LEU A 43 -16.88 -2.41 -0.39
C LEU A 43 -18.41 -2.22 -0.26
N ALA A 44 -19.21 -3.26 -0.51
CA ALA A 44 -20.66 -3.20 -0.35
C ALA A 44 -21.09 -2.91 1.10
N ARG A 45 -20.46 -3.57 2.08
CA ARG A 45 -20.68 -3.30 3.52
C ARG A 45 -20.28 -1.88 3.88
N PHE A 46 -19.16 -1.40 3.36
CA PHE A 46 -18.72 -0.01 3.55
C PHE A 46 -19.74 0.98 3.01
N VAL A 47 -20.26 0.79 1.79
CA VAL A 47 -21.28 1.67 1.20
C VAL A 47 -22.56 1.64 2.03
N ARG A 48 -23.10 0.47 2.37
CA ARG A 48 -24.34 0.34 3.15
C ARG A 48 -24.25 1.04 4.52
N ARG A 49 -23.07 1.02 5.13
CA ARG A 49 -22.83 1.66 6.43
C ARG A 49 -22.75 3.19 6.31
N ASN A 50 -21.99 3.69 5.34
CA ASN A 50 -21.70 5.12 5.21
C ASN A 50 -22.74 5.90 4.37
N PHE A 51 -23.51 5.19 3.56
CA PHE A 51 -24.53 5.72 2.67
C PHE A 51 -25.83 4.93 2.81
N SER A 52 -26.43 4.97 4.00
CA SER A 52 -27.59 4.16 4.39
C SER A 52 -28.82 4.25 3.47
N ARG A 53 -28.92 5.28 2.64
CA ARG A 53 -30.02 5.49 1.68
C ARG A 53 -29.71 5.03 0.27
N LEU A 54 -28.45 4.74 -0.06
CA LEU A 54 -28.06 4.30 -1.39
C LEU A 54 -28.32 2.80 -1.54
N PRO A 55 -29.14 2.37 -2.51
CA PRO A 55 -29.19 0.99 -2.94
C PRO A 55 -27.80 0.51 -3.40
N VAL A 56 -27.41 -0.68 -2.96
CA VAL A 56 -26.13 -1.31 -3.31
C VAL A 56 -26.39 -2.62 -4.01
N HIS A 57 -25.96 -2.71 -5.27
CA HIS A 57 -26.12 -3.88 -6.12
C HIS A 57 -24.77 -4.49 -6.47
N LEU A 58 -24.62 -5.79 -6.25
CA LEU A 58 -23.51 -6.55 -6.80
C LEU A 58 -23.87 -6.96 -8.23
N VAL A 59 -22.94 -6.78 -9.15
CA VAL A 59 -23.09 -7.09 -10.59
C VAL A 59 -21.97 -8.05 -10.98
N GLY A 60 -22.32 -9.14 -11.64
CA GLY A 60 -21.38 -10.22 -11.96
C GLY A 60 -21.90 -11.59 -11.52
N PRO A 61 -21.00 -12.59 -11.37
CA PRO A 61 -19.57 -12.49 -11.62
C PRO A 61 -19.26 -12.25 -13.11
N VAL A 62 -18.10 -11.65 -13.40
CA VAL A 62 -17.51 -11.59 -14.74
C VAL A 62 -16.13 -12.25 -14.76
N ALA A 63 -15.72 -12.78 -15.91
CA ALA A 63 -14.36 -13.26 -16.10
C ALA A 63 -13.39 -12.07 -16.10
N ASP A 64 -12.37 -12.13 -15.24
CA ASP A 64 -11.37 -11.08 -15.08
C ASP A 64 -10.42 -10.99 -16.28
N ASP A 65 -10.47 -11.99 -17.17
CA ASP A 65 -9.76 -12.09 -18.44
C ASP A 65 -10.65 -11.87 -19.68
N SER A 66 -11.94 -11.58 -19.51
CA SER A 66 -12.86 -11.23 -20.61
C SER A 66 -13.29 -9.76 -20.54
N PRO A 67 -12.66 -8.88 -21.35
CA PRO A 67 -13.13 -7.52 -21.55
C PRO A 67 -14.61 -7.45 -21.99
N GLU A 68 -15.06 -8.43 -22.77
CA GLU A 68 -16.42 -8.47 -23.33
C GLU A 68 -17.48 -8.61 -22.24
N GLU A 69 -17.23 -9.43 -21.21
CA GLU A 69 -18.16 -9.59 -20.08
C GLU A 69 -18.26 -8.31 -19.25
N THR A 70 -17.14 -7.64 -18.99
CA THR A 70 -17.13 -6.33 -18.31
C THR A 70 -17.90 -5.28 -19.12
N ALA A 71 -17.68 -5.23 -20.44
CA ALA A 71 -18.41 -4.31 -21.32
C ALA A 71 -19.92 -4.62 -21.35
N ALA A 72 -20.28 -5.91 -21.40
CA ALA A 72 -21.68 -6.35 -21.38
C ALA A 72 -22.39 -5.97 -20.07
N ALA A 73 -21.71 -6.08 -18.92
CA ALA A 73 -22.24 -5.64 -17.63
C ALA A 73 -22.53 -4.12 -17.62
N ILE A 74 -21.61 -3.31 -18.14
CA ILE A 74 -21.81 -1.86 -18.27
C ILE A 74 -22.99 -1.56 -19.22
N TYR A 75 -23.05 -2.24 -20.37
CA TYR A 75 -24.15 -2.05 -21.33
C TYR A 75 -25.52 -2.40 -20.76
N SER A 76 -25.60 -3.48 -19.97
CA SER A 76 -26.84 -3.91 -19.31
C SER A 76 -27.37 -2.81 -18.38
N LEU A 77 -26.48 -2.17 -17.61
CA LEU A 77 -26.84 -1.08 -16.69
C LEU A 77 -27.18 0.22 -17.42
N ALA A 78 -26.43 0.58 -18.46
CA ALA A 78 -26.66 1.79 -19.24
C ALA A 78 -27.95 1.74 -20.10
N GLY A 79 -28.46 0.54 -20.38
CA GLY A 79 -29.61 0.32 -21.27
C GLY A 79 -30.99 0.54 -20.64
N ALA A 80 -31.09 0.72 -19.33
CA ALA A 80 -32.35 0.82 -18.60
C ALA A 80 -32.81 2.28 -18.44
N ASP A 81 -33.48 2.86 -19.44
CA ASP A 81 -34.25 4.12 -19.30
C ASP A 81 -33.46 5.46 -19.32
N GLY A 82 -32.26 5.49 -19.93
CA GLY A 82 -31.52 6.75 -20.10
C GLY A 82 -30.79 7.22 -18.85
N THR A 83 -30.62 6.33 -17.87
CA THR A 83 -29.82 6.53 -16.66
C THR A 83 -28.38 6.91 -17.00
N GLU A 84 -27.89 8.01 -16.43
CA GLU A 84 -26.48 8.40 -16.54
C GLU A 84 -25.62 7.50 -15.64
N LEU A 85 -24.62 6.85 -16.25
CA LEU A 85 -23.76 5.90 -15.55
C LEU A 85 -22.35 6.46 -15.41
N LEU A 86 -21.96 6.77 -14.17
CA LEU A 86 -20.58 7.08 -13.81
C LEU A 86 -19.84 5.78 -13.47
N VAL A 87 -18.74 5.47 -14.16
CA VAL A 87 -17.97 4.22 -13.98
C VAL A 87 -16.56 4.54 -13.52
N ASN A 88 -16.19 4.12 -12.31
CA ASN A 88 -14.78 4.15 -11.88
C ASN A 88 -14.04 2.93 -12.46
N LEU A 89 -13.11 3.21 -13.38
CA LEU A 89 -12.28 2.22 -14.07
C LEU A 89 -10.90 2.05 -13.43
N THR A 90 -10.68 2.55 -12.21
CA THR A 90 -9.38 2.43 -11.54
C THR A 90 -9.09 1.00 -11.05
N GLY A 91 -10.11 0.36 -10.47
CA GLY A 91 -10.03 -1.02 -9.98
C GLY A 91 -10.10 -2.10 -11.06
N GLY A 92 -9.96 -3.35 -10.62
CA GLY A 92 -10.00 -4.55 -11.46
C GLY A 92 -8.71 -4.84 -12.24
N THR A 93 -8.76 -5.87 -13.07
CA THR A 93 -7.62 -6.23 -13.94
C THR A 93 -7.52 -5.27 -15.14
N ARG A 94 -6.40 -5.33 -15.86
CA ARG A 94 -6.25 -4.57 -17.12
C ARG A 94 -7.26 -4.97 -18.20
N LEU A 95 -7.72 -6.22 -18.17
CA LEU A 95 -8.70 -6.72 -19.14
C LEU A 95 -10.11 -6.23 -18.77
N MET A 96 -10.45 -6.18 -17.48
CA MET A 96 -11.65 -5.48 -17.02
C MET A 96 -11.60 -3.99 -17.38
N PHE A 97 -10.47 -3.30 -17.18
CA PHE A 97 -10.28 -1.91 -17.63
C PHE A 97 -10.53 -1.75 -19.14
N ALA A 98 -9.99 -2.66 -19.96
CA ALA A 98 -10.21 -2.64 -21.40
C ALA A 98 -11.70 -2.83 -21.76
N GLY A 99 -12.41 -3.70 -21.05
CA GLY A 99 -13.86 -3.85 -21.17
C GLY A 99 -14.61 -2.59 -20.75
N GLY A 100 -14.14 -1.94 -19.69
CA GLY A 100 -14.60 -0.64 -19.23
C GLY A 100 -14.56 0.43 -20.32
N LEU A 101 -13.41 0.57 -21.00
CA LEU A 101 -13.26 1.49 -22.14
C LEU A 101 -14.21 1.18 -23.29
N GLN A 102 -14.50 -0.10 -23.57
CA GLN A 102 -15.52 -0.47 -24.54
C GLN A 102 -16.91 -0.01 -24.08
N GLY A 103 -17.20 -0.19 -22.79
CA GLY A 103 -18.42 0.29 -22.11
C GLY A 103 -18.70 1.78 -22.34
N LEU A 104 -17.66 2.62 -22.32
CA LEU A 104 -17.75 4.07 -22.52
C LEU A 104 -18.25 4.49 -23.92
N ARG A 105 -18.35 3.56 -24.87
CA ARG A 105 -18.91 3.84 -26.20
C ARG A 105 -20.43 4.06 -26.17
N ARG A 106 -21.10 3.77 -25.05
CA ARG A 106 -22.53 4.05 -24.91
C ARG A 106 -22.75 5.53 -24.63
N PRO A 107 -23.81 6.12 -25.22
CA PRO A 107 -24.28 7.42 -24.75
C PRO A 107 -24.64 7.31 -23.26
N HIS A 108 -24.38 8.36 -22.49
CA HIS A 108 -24.65 8.45 -21.04
C HIS A 108 -23.74 7.65 -20.11
N VAL A 109 -22.65 7.05 -20.59
CA VAL A 109 -21.63 6.43 -19.73
C VAL A 109 -20.41 7.34 -19.63
N THR A 110 -20.05 7.75 -18.42
CA THR A 110 -18.84 8.54 -18.13
C THR A 110 -17.83 7.69 -17.39
N GLY A 111 -16.59 7.61 -17.92
CA GLY A 111 -15.50 6.88 -17.28
C GLY A 111 -14.68 7.80 -16.38
N LEU A 112 -14.34 7.31 -15.18
CA LEU A 112 -13.40 7.92 -14.25
C LEU A 112 -12.18 7.03 -14.07
N TYR A 113 -11.02 7.64 -13.88
CA TYR A 113 -9.77 6.94 -13.62
C TYR A 113 -8.85 7.75 -12.72
N GLN A 114 -8.33 7.10 -11.68
CA GLN A 114 -7.38 7.71 -10.77
C GLN A 114 -5.96 7.22 -11.08
N HIS A 115 -5.05 8.18 -11.30
CA HIS A 115 -3.63 7.92 -11.47
C HIS A 115 -2.82 8.73 -10.46
N LEU A 116 -2.08 8.05 -9.58
CA LEU A 116 -1.23 8.68 -8.56
C LEU A 116 -2.01 9.69 -7.68
N GLY A 117 -3.26 9.37 -7.34
CA GLY A 117 -4.15 10.23 -6.56
C GLY A 117 -4.80 11.37 -7.34
N VAL A 118 -4.57 11.47 -8.66
CA VAL A 118 -5.19 12.48 -9.52
C VAL A 118 -6.29 11.84 -10.35
N TRP A 119 -7.48 12.43 -10.31
CA TRP A 119 -8.66 11.97 -11.04
C TRP A 119 -8.71 12.51 -12.47
N HIS A 120 -9.16 11.66 -13.36
CA HIS A 120 -9.36 11.93 -14.78
C HIS A 120 -10.72 11.43 -15.23
N THR A 121 -11.36 12.14 -16.15
CA THR A 121 -12.41 11.57 -17.01
C THR A 121 -11.77 10.89 -18.20
N LEU A 122 -12.33 9.76 -18.61
CA LEU A 122 -11.92 9.00 -19.78
C LEU A 122 -12.94 9.14 -20.90
N ASP A 123 -12.44 9.26 -22.14
CA ASP A 123 -13.26 9.11 -23.33
C ASP A 123 -13.22 7.68 -23.88
N ALA A 124 -14.11 7.38 -24.83
CA ALA A 124 -14.23 6.06 -25.44
C ALA A 124 -13.03 5.66 -26.34
N GLN A 125 -12.13 6.60 -26.63
CA GLN A 125 -10.89 6.41 -27.38
C GLN A 125 -9.68 6.23 -26.45
N GLY A 126 -9.87 6.30 -25.13
CA GLY A 126 -8.80 6.20 -24.13
C GLY A 126 -8.08 7.51 -23.86
N GLY A 127 -8.57 8.63 -24.37
CA GLY A 127 -8.14 9.96 -23.95
C GLY A 127 -8.51 10.21 -22.49
N ALA A 128 -7.63 10.89 -21.77
CA ALA A 128 -7.79 11.21 -20.36
C ALA A 128 -7.69 12.72 -20.15
N VAL A 129 -8.69 13.29 -19.47
CA VAL A 129 -8.72 14.71 -19.10
C VAL A 129 -8.73 14.80 -17.59
N ARG A 130 -7.76 15.51 -17.02
CA ARG A 130 -7.67 15.73 -15.57
C ARG A 130 -8.88 16.52 -15.10
N LEU A 131 -9.51 16.06 -14.02
CA LEU A 131 -10.55 16.79 -13.33
C LEU A 131 -9.93 17.88 -12.44
N SER A 132 -10.47 19.10 -12.50
CA SER A 132 -10.03 20.24 -11.69
C SER A 132 -10.75 20.35 -10.34
N ASP A 133 -11.99 19.88 -10.29
CA ASP A 133 -12.93 20.19 -9.20
C ASP A 133 -13.08 18.99 -8.26
N VAL A 134 -11.95 18.46 -7.80
CA VAL A 134 -11.90 17.27 -6.96
C VAL A 134 -11.29 17.63 -5.61
N ASP A 135 -11.93 17.23 -4.52
CA ASP A 135 -11.45 17.54 -3.18
C ASP A 135 -10.35 16.54 -2.77
N PRO A 136 -9.07 16.95 -2.63
CA PRO A 136 -8.01 16.04 -2.21
C PRO A 136 -8.20 15.47 -0.80
N ARG A 137 -9.18 15.97 -0.03
CA ARG A 137 -9.53 15.53 1.32
C ARG A 137 -10.85 14.78 1.38
N ALA A 138 -11.48 14.43 0.25
CA ALA A 138 -12.83 13.86 0.27
C ALA A 138 -12.93 12.61 1.17
N SER A 139 -11.94 11.71 1.15
CA SER A 139 -11.93 10.51 1.98
C SER A 139 -11.84 10.77 3.50
N GLU A 140 -11.54 12.00 3.93
CA GLU A 140 -11.58 12.41 5.35
C GLU A 140 -13.01 12.50 5.91
N ARG A 141 -14.03 12.38 5.07
CA ARG A 141 -15.42 12.22 5.54
C ARG A 141 -15.66 10.87 6.24
N PHE A 142 -14.76 9.90 6.04
CA PHE A 142 -14.85 8.57 6.65
C PHE A 142 -13.82 8.47 7.76
N ASN A 143 -14.20 7.93 8.91
CA ASN A 143 -13.26 7.80 10.01
C ASN A 143 -12.22 6.69 9.74
N VAL A 144 -11.12 6.73 10.49
CA VAL A 144 -10.00 5.77 10.32
C VAL A 144 -10.45 4.31 10.50
N ALA A 145 -11.41 4.06 11.39
CA ALA A 145 -11.90 2.72 11.67
C ALA A 145 -12.71 2.13 10.51
N GLU A 146 -13.49 2.96 9.82
CA GLU A 146 -14.23 2.59 8.61
C GLU A 146 -13.28 2.26 7.47
N LEU A 147 -12.28 3.11 7.25
CA LEU A 147 -11.28 2.92 6.19
C LEU A 147 -10.48 1.63 6.42
N LEU A 148 -9.97 1.40 7.63
CA LEU A 148 -9.21 0.19 7.93
C LEU A 148 -10.03 -1.08 7.76
N LYS A 149 -11.32 -1.08 8.15
CA LYS A 149 -12.20 -2.24 7.99
C LYS A 149 -12.47 -2.60 6.53
N VAL A 150 -12.46 -1.62 5.61
CA VAL A 150 -12.65 -1.91 4.19
C VAL A 150 -11.34 -2.21 3.47
N THR A 151 -10.20 -1.61 3.86
CA THR A 151 -8.93 -1.80 3.14
C THR A 151 -8.00 -2.86 3.73
N TRP A 152 -8.09 -3.15 5.03
CA TRP A 152 -7.11 -4.02 5.71
C TRP A 152 -7.67 -5.35 6.19
N ALA A 153 -8.94 -5.39 6.61
CA ALA A 153 -9.62 -6.65 6.91
C ALA A 153 -9.80 -7.48 5.64
N ASP A 154 -9.94 -8.79 5.76
CA ASP A 154 -10.29 -9.68 4.65
C ASP A 154 -11.28 -10.77 5.10
N ASP A 155 -11.34 -11.90 4.39
CA ASP A 155 -12.22 -13.02 4.69
C ASP A 155 -11.79 -13.83 5.92
N GLU A 156 -10.52 -13.80 6.28
CA GLU A 156 -9.96 -14.53 7.42
C GLU A 156 -9.71 -13.59 8.62
N ARG A 157 -9.51 -12.29 8.37
CA ARG A 157 -8.95 -11.36 9.34
C ARG A 157 -9.83 -10.13 9.56
N GLU A 158 -10.01 -9.79 10.82
CA GLU A 158 -10.76 -8.61 11.26
C GLU A 158 -9.85 -7.50 11.76
N VAL A 159 -10.29 -6.25 11.64
CA VAL A 159 -9.57 -5.11 12.22
C VAL A 159 -10.24 -4.67 13.51
N GLU A 160 -9.46 -4.69 14.59
CA GLU A 160 -9.82 -4.10 15.87
C GLU A 160 -9.25 -2.68 15.97
N VAL A 161 -10.16 -1.71 16.09
CA VAL A 161 -9.81 -0.31 16.31
C VAL A 161 -10.39 0.13 17.65
N ALA A 162 -9.53 0.35 18.63
CA ALA A 162 -9.93 0.95 19.88
C ALA A 162 -9.85 2.49 19.77
N PRO A 163 -10.87 3.24 20.22
CA PRO A 163 -10.74 4.69 20.30
C PRO A 163 -9.58 5.05 21.24
N PRO A 164 -8.68 5.98 20.86
CA PRO A 164 -7.56 6.35 21.70
C PRO A 164 -8.02 6.91 23.04
N ALA A 165 -7.73 6.19 24.13
CA ALA A 165 -7.97 6.67 25.50
C ALA A 165 -6.90 7.68 25.92
N ILE A 166 -6.84 8.82 25.24
CA ILE A 166 -5.83 9.86 25.50
C ILE A 166 -6.21 10.65 26.75
N SER A 167 -5.52 10.36 27.86
CA SER A 167 -5.72 11.04 29.15
C SER A 167 -5.42 12.53 29.09
N THR A 168 -5.98 13.30 30.03
CA THR A 168 -5.73 14.74 30.17
C THR A 168 -4.24 15.07 30.37
N ASN A 169 -3.51 14.21 31.08
CA ASN A 169 -2.06 14.36 31.27
C ASN A 169 -1.28 14.22 29.95
N VAL A 170 -1.68 13.26 29.11
CA VAL A 170 -1.06 13.06 27.78
C VAL A 170 -1.33 14.27 26.89
N ARG A 171 -2.58 14.76 26.85
CA ARG A 171 -2.94 15.97 26.09
C ARG A 171 -2.18 17.20 26.59
N ALA A 172 -2.05 17.38 27.90
CA ALA A 172 -1.28 18.49 28.48
C ALA A 172 0.20 18.45 28.06
N ALA A 173 0.83 17.27 28.06
CA ALA A 173 2.21 17.13 27.59
C ALA A 173 2.36 17.41 26.09
N ALA A 174 1.38 16.98 25.28
CA ALA A 174 1.36 17.29 23.84
C ALA A 174 1.27 18.81 23.60
N ARG A 175 0.37 19.51 24.30
CA ARG A 175 0.24 20.98 24.23
C ARG A 175 1.52 21.71 24.60
N MET A 176 2.21 21.27 25.66
CA MET A 176 3.51 21.85 26.00
C MET A 176 4.51 21.78 24.84
N CYS A 177 4.46 20.72 24.02
CA CYS A 177 5.31 20.61 22.83
C CYS A 177 4.87 21.56 21.70
N LEU A 178 3.57 21.74 21.49
CA LEU A 178 3.04 22.74 20.57
C LEU A 178 3.45 24.16 20.99
N ASP A 179 3.52 24.43 22.29
CA ASP A 179 3.99 25.70 22.87
C ASP A 179 5.54 25.86 22.81
N GLY A 180 6.25 24.92 22.18
CA GLY A 180 7.69 24.99 21.94
C GLY A 180 8.56 24.26 22.97
N SER A 181 7.98 23.54 23.93
CA SER A 181 8.78 22.73 24.86
C SER A 181 9.43 21.54 24.14
N PRO A 182 10.68 21.17 24.48
CA PRO A 182 11.32 19.98 23.91
C PRO A 182 10.50 18.72 24.16
N TRP A 183 10.24 17.95 23.10
CA TRP A 183 9.37 16.76 23.17
C TRP A 183 9.80 15.76 24.25
N TYR A 184 11.12 15.52 24.36
CA TYR A 184 11.68 14.54 25.29
C TYR A 184 11.40 14.95 26.75
N SER A 185 11.59 16.23 27.08
CA SER A 185 11.34 16.76 28.43
C SER A 185 9.86 16.69 28.81
N SER A 186 8.96 17.03 27.87
CA SER A 186 7.51 16.94 28.08
C SER A 186 7.06 15.49 28.27
N PHE A 187 7.58 14.57 27.46
CA PHE A 187 7.26 13.15 27.53
C PHE A 187 7.82 12.48 28.79
N GLU A 188 9.06 12.77 29.17
CA GLU A 188 9.68 12.32 30.43
C GLU A 188 8.88 12.78 31.67
N ALA A 189 8.43 14.03 31.68
CA ALA A 189 7.62 14.56 32.77
C ALA A 189 6.26 13.86 32.85
N LEU A 190 5.65 13.53 31.71
CA LEU A 190 4.45 12.70 31.63
C LEU A 190 4.72 11.29 32.18
N GLY A 191 5.80 10.64 31.73
CA GLY A 191 6.23 9.32 32.19
C GLY A 191 6.31 9.23 33.71
N ARG A 192 7.02 10.16 34.35
CA ARG A 192 7.13 10.23 35.82
C ARG A 192 5.79 10.34 36.55
N ARG A 193 4.80 11.02 35.96
CA ARG A 193 3.46 11.21 36.55
C ARG A 193 2.55 9.99 36.37
N VAL A 194 2.72 9.24 35.28
CA VAL A 194 1.87 8.07 34.97
C VAL A 194 2.39 6.80 35.63
N SER A 195 3.73 6.64 35.73
CA SER A 195 4.36 5.50 36.40
C SER A 195 4.02 5.38 37.88
N SER A 196 3.52 6.44 38.53
CA SER A 196 3.06 6.40 39.92
C SER A 196 1.64 5.84 40.12
N GLY A 197 0.89 5.52 39.06
CA GLY A 197 -0.52 5.12 39.20
C GLY A 197 -1.08 4.07 38.23
N ALA A 198 -0.44 3.79 37.08
CA ALA A 198 -0.98 2.85 36.08
C ALA A 198 0.08 1.91 35.48
N ARG A 199 -0.32 0.67 35.13
CA ARG A 199 0.49 -0.32 34.41
C ARG A 199 0.46 -0.09 32.88
N ILE A 200 0.79 1.11 32.42
CA ILE A 200 0.95 1.38 30.99
C ILE A 200 2.43 1.28 30.64
N SER A 201 2.76 0.56 29.56
CA SER A 201 4.15 0.48 29.09
C SER A 201 4.61 1.83 28.54
N TYR A 202 5.92 2.12 28.63
CA TYR A 202 6.46 3.39 28.15
C TYR A 202 6.29 3.58 26.63
N GLY A 203 6.30 2.47 25.87
CA GLY A 203 6.00 2.46 24.44
C GLY A 203 4.56 2.88 24.15
N HIS A 204 3.58 2.24 24.79
CA HIS A 204 2.17 2.58 24.59
C HIS A 204 1.86 4.02 25.04
N LEU A 205 2.50 4.51 26.11
CA LEU A 205 2.39 5.91 26.52
C LEU A 205 2.93 6.87 25.45
N PHE A 206 3.98 6.47 24.73
CA PHE A 206 4.54 7.25 23.64
C PHE A 206 3.63 7.29 22.41
N GLU A 207 3.00 6.16 22.06
CA GLU A 207 2.00 6.10 20.98
C GLU A 207 0.82 7.06 21.27
N GLN A 208 0.28 7.03 22.49
CA GLN A 208 -0.77 7.96 22.92
C GLN A 208 -0.31 9.42 22.87
N PHE A 209 0.94 9.70 23.21
CA PHE A 209 1.52 11.04 23.15
C PHE A 209 1.67 11.54 21.70
N VAL A 210 2.10 10.69 20.78
CA VAL A 210 2.16 11.00 19.33
C VAL A 210 0.77 11.26 18.77
N ALA A 211 -0.20 10.39 19.08
CA ALA A 211 -1.59 10.58 18.70
C ALA A 211 -2.18 11.88 19.26
N ALA A 212 -1.82 12.26 20.50
CA ALA A 212 -2.25 13.52 21.11
C ALA A 212 -1.66 14.73 20.38
N ILE A 213 -0.38 14.70 19.98
CA ILE A 213 0.22 15.77 19.17
C ILE A 213 -0.54 15.90 17.85
N LEU A 214 -0.82 14.78 17.17
CA LEU A 214 -1.53 14.77 15.88
C LEU A 214 -2.93 15.38 15.99
N ARG A 215 -3.65 15.12 17.09
CA ARG A 215 -4.94 15.78 17.36
C ARG A 215 -4.81 17.27 17.62
N GLU A 216 -3.81 17.69 18.40
CA GLU A 216 -3.62 19.10 18.72
C GLU A 216 -3.15 19.93 17.50
N VAL A 217 -2.53 19.30 16.48
CA VAL A 217 -2.22 19.97 15.19
C VAL A 217 -3.38 19.97 14.18
N GLY A 218 -4.55 19.47 14.58
CA GLY A 218 -5.80 19.63 13.83
C GLY A 218 -6.37 18.38 13.18
N VAL A 219 -5.81 17.18 13.44
CA VAL A 219 -6.43 15.92 13.00
C VAL A 219 -7.64 15.63 13.89
N ALA A 220 -8.78 15.26 13.30
CA ALA A 220 -9.99 14.97 14.04
C ALA A 220 -9.82 13.75 14.96
N GLU A 221 -10.62 13.69 16.03
CA GLU A 221 -10.55 12.61 17.03
C GLU A 221 -10.77 11.21 16.40
N ASP A 222 -11.73 11.11 15.48
CA ASP A 222 -12.11 9.87 14.79
C ASP A 222 -11.18 9.54 13.59
N ASP A 223 -10.26 10.45 13.24
CA ASP A 223 -9.25 10.28 12.20
C ASP A 223 -7.88 9.86 12.78
N VAL A 224 -7.82 9.52 14.08
CA VAL A 224 -6.61 8.99 14.73
C VAL A 224 -6.97 7.74 15.52
N ALA A 225 -6.25 6.65 15.27
CA ALA A 225 -6.30 5.42 16.05
C ALA A 225 -4.92 5.04 16.59
N VAL A 226 -4.91 4.34 17.72
CA VAL A 226 -3.69 3.89 18.41
C VAL A 226 -3.77 2.38 18.65
N SER A 227 -2.66 1.66 18.51
CA SER A 227 -2.54 0.22 18.74
C SER A 227 -3.59 -0.58 17.95
N VAL A 228 -3.70 -0.28 16.66
CA VAL A 228 -4.66 -0.92 15.74
C VAL A 228 -4.19 -2.35 15.45
N LYS A 229 -5.10 -3.33 15.55
CA LYS A 229 -4.75 -4.74 15.40
C LYS A 229 -5.47 -5.39 14.23
N LEU A 230 -4.75 -6.23 13.51
CA LEU A 230 -5.31 -7.22 12.61
C LEU A 230 -5.42 -8.55 13.38
N ILE A 231 -6.64 -9.06 13.49
CA ILE A 231 -7.00 -10.23 14.27
C ILE A 231 -7.30 -11.38 13.31
N ASP A 232 -6.68 -12.53 13.54
CA ASP A 232 -6.88 -13.79 12.83
C ASP A 232 -7.25 -14.87 13.88
N ASP A 233 -8.43 -15.47 13.76
CA ASP A 233 -8.98 -16.42 14.73
C ASP A 233 -8.87 -15.95 16.20
N GLY A 234 -9.18 -14.67 16.44
CA GLY A 234 -9.12 -14.05 17.77
C GLY A 234 -7.71 -13.73 18.27
N THR A 235 -6.68 -13.98 17.47
CA THR A 235 -5.27 -13.69 17.79
C THR A 235 -4.78 -12.48 16.99
N ALA A 236 -4.13 -11.53 17.65
CA ALA A 236 -3.48 -10.41 16.96
C ALA A 236 -2.26 -10.91 16.18
N VAL A 237 -2.32 -10.85 14.84
CA VAL A 237 -1.23 -11.25 13.94
C VAL A 237 -0.38 -10.08 13.49
N GLN A 238 -0.94 -8.87 13.53
CA GLN A 238 -0.24 -7.64 13.21
C GLN A 238 -0.79 -6.50 14.07
N GLU A 239 0.09 -5.59 14.47
CA GLU A 239 -0.26 -4.38 15.23
C GLU A 239 0.41 -3.17 14.59
N VAL A 240 -0.31 -2.05 14.61
CA VAL A 240 0.14 -0.77 14.10
C VAL A 240 -0.07 0.31 15.15
N ASP A 241 1.02 0.96 15.53
CA ASP A 241 1.09 1.86 16.67
C ASP A 241 0.16 3.07 16.57
N VAL A 242 0.22 3.84 15.48
CA VAL A 242 -0.69 4.97 15.25
C VAL A 242 -1.09 5.00 13.78
N VAL A 243 -2.39 5.13 13.52
CA VAL A 243 -2.95 5.33 12.17
C VAL A 243 -3.71 6.63 12.12
N VAL A 244 -3.49 7.42 11.07
CA VAL A 244 -4.15 8.70 10.83
C VAL A 244 -4.77 8.75 9.45
N ASN A 245 -6.01 9.22 9.33
CA ASN A 245 -6.61 9.60 8.04
C ASN A 245 -6.39 11.10 7.81
N SER A 246 -5.64 11.48 6.78
CA SER A 246 -5.34 12.89 6.51
C SER A 246 -4.88 13.09 5.07
N HIS A 247 -5.39 14.12 4.42
CA HIS A 247 -5.13 14.48 3.03
C HIS A 247 -5.35 13.32 2.04
N GLY A 248 -6.51 12.67 2.14
CA GLY A 248 -6.93 11.66 1.16
C GLY A 248 -6.20 10.32 1.26
N ARG A 249 -5.55 10.01 2.39
CA ARG A 249 -4.79 8.77 2.62
C ARG A 249 -4.63 8.40 4.09
N LEU A 250 -4.32 7.13 4.33
CA LEU A 250 -3.88 6.64 5.64
C LEU A 250 -2.37 6.91 5.85
N HIS A 251 -2.02 7.47 7.00
CA HIS A 251 -0.66 7.62 7.48
C HIS A 251 -0.46 6.66 8.66
N VAL A 252 0.52 5.78 8.53
CA VAL A 252 0.87 4.82 9.57
C VAL A 252 2.16 5.27 10.23
N VAL A 253 2.16 5.47 11.54
CA VAL A 253 3.34 5.89 12.30
C VAL A 253 3.73 4.78 13.25
N ASP A 254 4.75 4.01 12.87
CA ASP A 254 5.42 3.03 13.74
C ASP A 254 6.35 3.81 14.69
N CYS A 255 6.09 3.70 15.99
CA CYS A 255 6.71 4.45 17.06
C CYS A 255 7.63 3.55 17.89
N LYS A 256 8.94 3.83 17.91
CA LYS A 256 9.85 3.14 18.85
C LYS A 256 10.75 4.08 19.60
N LEU A 257 10.69 3.97 20.92
CA LEU A 257 11.65 4.52 21.86
C LEU A 257 12.68 3.46 22.18
N ILE A 258 13.87 3.58 21.60
CA ILE A 258 15.00 2.75 22.03
C ILE A 258 15.46 3.28 23.39
N THR A 259 15.46 2.39 24.38
CA THR A 259 16.17 2.54 25.65
C THR A 259 17.35 1.57 25.65
N ASP A 260 18.44 1.91 26.35
CA ASP A 260 19.79 1.31 26.23
C ASP A 260 19.93 -0.21 26.44
N ALA A 261 18.84 -0.97 26.59
CA ALA A 261 18.84 -2.40 26.91
C ALA A 261 18.03 -3.30 25.95
N GLN A 262 17.40 -2.77 24.90
CA GLN A 262 16.57 -3.60 24.02
C GLN A 262 17.34 -4.11 22.79
N VAL A 263 17.39 -5.44 22.62
CA VAL A 263 17.77 -6.07 21.36
C VAL A 263 16.70 -5.73 20.33
N THR A 264 16.95 -4.70 19.53
CA THR A 264 16.05 -4.30 18.47
C THR A 264 16.30 -5.14 17.23
N VAL A 265 15.22 -5.63 16.61
CA VAL A 265 15.21 -6.16 15.25
C VAL A 265 16.02 -5.22 14.33
N PRO A 266 16.86 -5.72 13.40
CA PRO A 266 17.64 -4.86 12.52
C PRO A 266 16.77 -3.85 11.76
N LEU A 267 17.21 -2.60 11.63
CA LEU A 267 16.44 -1.55 10.96
C LEU A 267 16.02 -1.91 9.54
N GLY A 268 16.87 -2.61 8.78
CA GLY A 268 16.53 -3.06 7.44
C GLY A 268 15.35 -4.03 7.39
N VAL A 269 15.14 -4.83 8.44
CA VAL A 269 13.95 -5.70 8.57
C VAL A 269 12.73 -4.85 8.91
N GLN A 270 12.86 -3.94 9.89
CA GLN A 270 11.77 -3.03 10.26
C GLN A 270 11.28 -2.22 9.06
N ILE A 271 12.18 -1.71 8.21
CA ILE A 271 11.82 -0.94 6.99
C ILE A 271 11.07 -1.82 5.97
N ARG A 272 11.41 -3.11 5.84
CA ARG A 272 10.71 -4.03 4.93
C ARG A 272 9.34 -4.43 5.48
N GLU A 273 9.22 -4.65 6.78
CA GLU A 273 7.93 -4.89 7.45
C GLU A 273 7.01 -3.68 7.32
N ALA A 274 7.57 -2.48 7.52
CA ALA A 274 6.97 -1.19 7.22
C ALA A 274 6.44 -1.12 5.78
N GLU A 275 7.24 -1.48 4.79
CA GLU A 275 6.82 -1.46 3.39
C GLU A 275 5.69 -2.47 3.09
N SER A 276 5.78 -3.68 3.64
CA SER A 276 4.73 -4.69 3.56
C SER A 276 3.42 -4.18 4.17
N THR A 277 3.51 -3.58 5.36
CA THR A 277 2.38 -2.95 6.06
C THR A 277 1.76 -1.84 5.22
N ARG A 278 2.58 -0.99 4.59
CA ARG A 278 2.11 0.07 3.67
C ARG A 278 1.42 -0.48 2.42
N ARG A 279 1.85 -1.62 1.89
CA ARG A 279 1.17 -2.27 0.74
C ARG A 279 -0.18 -2.85 1.15
N ALA A 280 -0.25 -3.44 2.35
CA ALA A 280 -1.48 -4.01 2.89
C ALA A 280 -2.49 -2.93 3.33
N LEU A 281 -2.01 -1.78 3.83
CA LEU A 281 -2.83 -0.69 4.33
C LEU A 281 -3.09 0.40 3.27
N GLY A 282 -4.35 0.67 3.01
CA GLY A 282 -4.75 1.69 2.03
C GLY A 282 -4.27 1.38 0.62
N ASP A 283 -4.12 0.09 0.29
CA ASP A 283 -3.83 -0.42 -1.06
C ASP A 283 -2.53 0.11 -1.72
N GLY A 284 -1.59 0.50 -0.88
CA GLY A 284 -0.34 1.15 -1.29
C GLY A 284 -0.45 2.65 -1.55
N ASN A 285 -1.61 3.27 -1.32
CA ASN A 285 -1.76 4.73 -1.22
C ASN A 285 -1.44 5.26 0.19
N GLY A 286 -1.33 4.37 1.18
CA GLY A 286 -0.88 4.72 2.52
C GLY A 286 0.56 5.23 2.55
N GLN A 287 0.85 6.12 3.49
CA GLN A 287 2.19 6.59 3.82
C GLN A 287 2.63 5.96 5.13
N LEU A 288 3.80 5.35 5.18
CA LEU A 288 4.31 4.78 6.42
C LEU A 288 5.55 5.52 6.93
N VAL A 289 5.58 5.75 8.23
CA VAL A 289 6.55 6.56 8.95
C VAL A 289 7.16 5.72 10.07
N LEU A 290 8.48 5.59 10.06
CA LEU A 290 9.26 5.11 11.19
C LEU A 290 9.66 6.30 12.07
N LEU A 291 9.00 6.42 13.23
CA LEU A 291 9.33 7.39 14.26
C LEU A 291 10.30 6.75 15.28
N ARG A 292 11.56 7.18 15.24
CA ARG A 292 12.69 6.69 16.05
C ARG A 292 13.44 7.86 16.69
N PRO A 293 12.77 8.64 17.56
CA PRO A 293 13.26 9.96 17.95
C PRO A 293 14.56 9.91 18.79
N ASN A 294 14.89 8.75 19.37
CA ASN A 294 16.11 8.52 20.16
C ASN A 294 17.22 7.79 19.40
N GLN A 295 17.00 7.48 18.12
CA GLN A 295 17.98 6.78 17.30
C GLN A 295 18.49 7.72 16.21
N ARG A 296 19.78 7.66 15.90
CA ARG A 296 20.31 8.23 14.67
C ARG A 296 20.42 7.11 13.64
N ILE A 297 19.66 7.21 12.56
CA ILE A 297 19.63 6.22 11.49
C ILE A 297 20.69 6.57 10.45
N ASP A 298 21.51 5.57 10.08
CA ASP A 298 22.59 5.71 9.10
C ASP A 298 22.07 5.93 7.66
N ASP A 299 22.97 6.36 6.78
CA ASP A 299 22.61 6.70 5.41
C ASP A 299 22.21 5.48 4.56
N ALA A 300 22.67 4.27 4.91
CA ALA A 300 22.31 3.04 4.19
C ALA A 300 20.85 2.66 4.47
N ALA A 301 20.43 2.66 5.74
CA ALA A 301 19.06 2.42 6.13
C ALA A 301 18.12 3.53 5.63
N ARG A 302 18.55 4.80 5.62
CA ARG A 302 17.79 5.90 5.00
C ARG A 302 17.60 5.72 3.50
N SER A 303 18.64 5.28 2.80
CA SER A 303 18.58 5.02 1.36
C SER A 303 17.59 3.89 1.07
N LEU A 304 17.60 2.82 1.87
CA LEU A 304 16.62 1.74 1.79
C LEU A 304 15.19 2.25 2.06
N ALA A 305 14.99 3.01 3.13
CA ALA A 305 13.68 3.58 3.46
C ALA A 305 13.14 4.47 2.33
N ALA A 306 13.98 5.32 1.75
CA ALA A 306 13.62 6.16 0.61
C ALA A 306 13.30 5.35 -0.67
N ALA A 307 14.02 4.25 -0.92
CA ALA A 307 13.74 3.35 -2.05
C ALA A 307 12.40 2.61 -1.89
N LEU A 308 11.98 2.36 -0.66
CA LEU A 308 10.76 1.64 -0.30
C LEU A 308 9.59 2.57 0.07
N ASP A 309 9.75 3.88 -0.15
CA ASP A 309 8.77 4.92 0.19
C ASP A 309 8.32 4.89 1.66
N VAL A 310 9.27 4.57 2.56
CA VAL A 310 9.10 4.61 4.01
C VAL A 310 9.77 5.87 4.54
N ARG A 311 9.00 6.70 5.24
CA ARG A 311 9.52 7.93 5.84
C ARG A 311 10.18 7.65 7.17
N VAL A 312 11.17 8.45 7.51
CA VAL A 312 11.93 8.29 8.75
C VAL A 312 11.98 9.62 9.49
N VAL A 313 11.54 9.62 10.75
CA VAL A 313 11.74 10.71 11.70
C VAL A 313 12.60 10.20 12.84
N ASP A 314 13.83 10.68 12.91
CA ASP A 314 14.85 10.20 13.84
C ASP A 314 15.59 11.40 14.47
N GLN A 315 16.65 11.16 15.24
CA GLN A 315 17.45 12.24 15.84
C GLN A 315 18.00 13.27 14.84
N ARG A 316 18.37 12.85 13.62
CA ARG A 316 18.93 13.78 12.63
C ARG A 316 17.83 14.71 12.11
N VAL A 317 16.63 14.19 11.85
CA VAL A 317 15.48 15.04 11.49
C VAL A 317 15.15 15.98 12.65
N LEU A 318 15.09 15.47 13.87
CA LEU A 318 14.72 16.24 15.06
C LEU A 318 15.80 17.23 15.54
N ALA A 319 17.02 17.15 15.01
CA ALA A 319 18.04 18.18 15.21
C ALA A 319 17.78 19.45 14.38
N GLU A 320 17.01 19.32 13.30
CA GLU A 320 16.72 20.42 12.36
C GLU A 320 15.31 21.01 12.55
N ARG A 321 14.39 20.27 13.19
CA ARG A 321 13.00 20.69 13.41
C ARG A 321 12.40 20.04 14.66
N SER A 322 11.32 20.61 15.18
CA SER A 322 10.62 20.02 16.31
C SER A 322 9.87 18.73 15.90
N LEU A 323 9.52 17.89 16.89
CA LEU A 323 8.67 16.71 16.65
C LEU A 323 7.29 17.11 16.11
N VAL A 324 6.74 18.23 16.59
CA VAL A 324 5.45 18.77 16.14
C VAL A 324 5.52 19.14 14.66
N ASP A 325 6.57 19.86 14.23
CA ASP A 325 6.75 20.24 12.83
C ASP A 325 6.93 19.01 11.93
N ALA A 326 7.71 18.03 12.40
CA ALA A 326 7.92 16.79 11.67
C ALA A 326 6.61 16.02 11.46
N LEU A 327 5.80 15.83 12.51
CA LEU A 327 4.51 15.15 12.42
C LEU A 327 3.50 15.95 11.58
N THR A 328 3.44 17.26 11.75
CA THR A 328 2.56 18.15 10.97
C THR A 328 2.86 18.05 9.48
N GLN A 329 4.13 18.14 9.09
CA GLN A 329 4.51 18.04 7.69
C GLN A 329 4.15 16.66 7.11
N LEU A 330 4.30 15.59 7.89
CA LEU A 330 4.02 14.23 7.43
C LEU A 330 2.55 14.03 7.09
N VAL A 331 1.64 14.58 7.90
CA VAL A 331 0.20 14.43 7.71
C VAL A 331 -0.39 15.46 6.76
N GLN A 332 0.25 16.63 6.58
CA GLN A 332 -0.25 17.72 5.73
C GLN A 332 0.28 17.71 4.28
N ALA A 333 1.48 17.17 4.04
CA ALA A 333 2.07 17.24 2.71
C ALA A 333 1.51 16.13 1.80
N PRO A 334 0.75 16.45 0.73
CA PRO A 334 0.60 15.52 -0.37
C PRO A 334 1.99 15.35 -0.96
N THR A 335 2.63 14.23 -0.62
CA THR A 335 3.85 13.86 -1.30
C THR A 335 3.37 13.35 -2.64
N PRO A 336 3.69 14.04 -3.76
CA PRO A 336 3.38 13.48 -5.05
C PRO A 336 3.95 12.07 -5.03
N ALA A 337 3.10 11.07 -5.28
CA ALA A 337 3.57 9.70 -5.42
C ALA A 337 4.74 9.79 -6.39
N ARG A 338 5.95 9.49 -5.90
CA ARG A 338 7.14 9.65 -6.71
C ARG A 338 6.87 8.76 -7.90
N ALA A 339 6.71 9.36 -9.08
CA ALA A 339 6.56 8.58 -10.30
C ALA A 339 7.72 7.59 -10.25
N MET A 340 7.41 6.30 -10.15
CA MET A 340 8.42 5.28 -10.39
C MET A 340 9.08 5.71 -11.69
N PRO A 341 10.40 6.01 -11.72
CA PRO A 341 11.02 6.59 -12.89
C PRO A 341 10.66 5.71 -14.08
N ALA A 342 9.85 6.26 -14.98
CA ALA A 342 9.20 5.47 -16.03
C ALA A 342 10.24 4.87 -16.98
N ASP A 343 11.41 5.49 -17.12
CA ASP A 343 12.45 5.05 -18.05
C ASP A 343 13.84 5.47 -17.57
N GLY A 344 14.26 4.94 -16.41
CA GLY A 344 15.66 5.00 -15.99
C GLY A 344 16.23 3.58 -16.01
N PRO A 345 17.27 3.25 -16.79
CA PRO A 345 17.97 1.99 -16.58
C PRO A 345 18.43 1.94 -15.12
N ILE A 346 17.93 0.95 -14.37
CA ILE A 346 18.46 0.62 -13.05
C ILE A 346 19.98 0.60 -13.20
N ALA A 347 20.68 1.43 -12.43
CA ALA A 347 22.13 1.55 -12.52
C ALA A 347 22.73 0.14 -12.35
N ARG A 348 23.23 -0.42 -13.45
CA ARG A 348 23.78 -1.76 -13.49
C ARG A 348 25.17 -1.70 -12.90
N PRO A 349 25.47 -2.38 -11.78
CA PRO A 349 26.85 -2.54 -11.37
C PRO A 349 27.56 -3.39 -12.44
N ASP A 350 28.57 -2.82 -13.10
CA ASP A 350 29.47 -3.59 -13.95
C ASP A 350 30.32 -4.50 -13.05
N LEU A 351 29.92 -5.77 -12.98
CA LEU A 351 30.56 -6.81 -12.19
C LEU A 351 31.39 -7.76 -13.07
N SER A 352 31.79 -7.33 -14.27
CA SER A 352 32.55 -8.14 -15.25
C SER A 352 33.85 -8.76 -14.71
N SER A 353 34.32 -8.35 -13.53
CA SER A 353 35.54 -8.82 -12.87
C SER A 353 35.36 -9.59 -11.55
N LYS A 354 34.13 -9.81 -11.04
CA LYS A 354 33.92 -10.45 -9.71
C LYS A 354 33.56 -11.94 -9.79
N PRO A 355 34.04 -12.79 -8.84
CA PRO A 355 33.72 -14.22 -8.79
C PRO A 355 32.24 -14.48 -8.48
N VAL A 356 31.70 -15.61 -8.96
CA VAL A 356 30.27 -16.01 -8.87
C VAL A 356 29.71 -15.99 -7.44
N LEU A 357 30.55 -16.17 -6.41
CA LEU A 357 30.15 -16.12 -5.00
C LEU A 357 29.58 -14.74 -4.59
N ASP A 358 30.05 -13.64 -5.19
CA ASP A 358 29.58 -12.28 -4.88
C ASP A 358 28.17 -12.00 -5.40
N LEU A 359 27.72 -12.72 -6.42
CA LEU A 359 26.42 -12.49 -7.06
C LEU A 359 25.26 -13.05 -6.25
N GLN A 360 25.49 -14.13 -5.50
CA GLN A 360 24.44 -14.66 -4.61
C GLN A 360 24.21 -13.70 -3.46
N ARG A 361 25.29 -13.24 -2.84
CA ARG A 361 25.21 -12.25 -1.76
C ARG A 361 24.59 -10.95 -2.26
N HIS A 362 25.05 -10.42 -3.39
CA HIS A 362 24.45 -9.24 -4.01
C HIS A 362 22.95 -9.42 -4.32
N PHE A 363 22.55 -10.58 -4.85
CA PHE A 363 21.13 -10.85 -5.11
C PHE A 363 20.29 -10.92 -3.83
N LEU A 364 20.79 -11.60 -2.80
CA LEU A 364 20.12 -11.68 -1.50
C LEU A 364 20.00 -10.29 -0.87
N ASP A 365 21.07 -9.50 -0.91
CA ASP A 365 21.14 -8.15 -0.36
C ASP A 365 20.24 -7.16 -1.14
N SER A 366 20.10 -7.35 -2.46
CA SER A 366 19.27 -6.49 -3.32
C SER A 366 17.80 -6.48 -2.91
N GLY A 367 17.29 -7.60 -2.38
CA GLY A 367 15.87 -7.72 -2.04
C GLY A 367 14.93 -7.84 -3.24
N GLU A 368 15.44 -7.72 -4.46
CA GLU A 368 14.65 -7.77 -5.68
C GLU A 368 14.12 -9.20 -5.94
N PRO A 369 12.91 -9.34 -6.53
CA PRO A 369 12.38 -10.65 -6.91
C PRO A 369 13.25 -11.33 -7.96
N TRP A 370 13.98 -10.56 -8.77
CA TRP A 370 15.00 -11.05 -9.68
C TRP A 370 16.08 -10.00 -9.97
N VAL A 371 17.28 -10.43 -10.34
CA VAL A 371 18.38 -9.55 -10.80
C VAL A 371 19.09 -10.21 -11.98
N ALA A 372 19.34 -9.45 -13.04
CA ALA A 372 20.13 -9.87 -14.19
C ALA A 372 21.58 -9.40 -14.06
N TYR A 373 22.54 -10.30 -14.29
CA TYR A 373 23.98 -10.05 -14.26
C TYR A 373 24.58 -10.37 -15.63
N HIS A 374 25.52 -9.57 -16.12
CA HIS A 374 26.33 -9.92 -17.29
C HIS A 374 27.70 -10.42 -16.86
N LEU A 375 28.04 -11.66 -17.21
CA LEU A 375 29.27 -12.34 -16.80
C LEU A 375 29.87 -13.07 -18.00
N GLY A 376 31.08 -12.70 -18.41
CA GLY A 376 31.84 -13.43 -19.44
C GLY A 376 31.06 -13.62 -20.76
N GLY A 377 30.28 -12.62 -21.18
CA GLY A 377 29.46 -12.69 -22.39
C GLY A 377 28.14 -13.46 -22.25
N GLN A 378 27.78 -13.92 -21.05
CA GLN A 378 26.49 -14.54 -20.75
C GLN A 378 25.68 -13.64 -19.81
N THR A 379 24.35 -13.72 -19.91
CA THR A 379 23.47 -13.13 -18.89
C THR A 379 23.03 -14.21 -17.91
N VAL A 380 23.19 -13.91 -16.64
CA VAL A 380 22.75 -14.73 -15.52
C VAL A 380 21.59 -14.03 -14.83
N LEU A 381 20.41 -14.63 -14.89
CA LEU A 381 19.24 -14.17 -14.15
C LEU A 381 19.15 -14.92 -12.83
N LYS A 382 19.07 -14.21 -11.70
CA LYS A 382 18.72 -14.79 -10.40
C LYS A 382 17.29 -14.40 -10.06
N CYS A 383 16.47 -15.34 -9.59
CA CYS A 383 15.09 -15.07 -9.16
C CYS A 383 14.74 -15.77 -7.84
N ARG A 384 13.80 -15.18 -7.08
CA ARG A 384 13.15 -15.76 -5.90
C ARG A 384 11.82 -16.36 -6.32
N PHE A 385 11.42 -17.47 -5.70
CA PHE A 385 10.11 -18.05 -5.92
C PHE A 385 9.56 -18.69 -4.62
N ASP A 386 8.24 -18.61 -4.46
CA ASP A 386 7.42 -19.26 -3.43
C ASP A 386 6.23 -19.94 -4.14
N PRO A 387 5.74 -21.14 -3.73
CA PRO A 387 6.30 -22.13 -2.81
C PRO A 387 7.25 -23.14 -3.50
N PRO A 388 7.97 -24.03 -2.77
CA PRO A 388 8.94 -24.94 -3.37
C PRO A 388 8.26 -26.04 -4.19
N GLY A 389 8.15 -25.83 -5.50
CA GLY A 389 7.96 -26.90 -6.48
C GLY A 389 9.23 -27.73 -6.65
N THR A 390 9.11 -28.95 -7.20
CA THR A 390 10.29 -29.71 -7.64
C THR A 390 11.05 -28.92 -8.71
N GLN A 391 12.36 -29.12 -8.83
CA GLN A 391 13.18 -28.48 -9.88
C GLN A 391 12.53 -28.60 -11.27
N SER A 392 11.94 -29.75 -11.58
CA SER A 392 11.23 -30.01 -12.83
C SER A 392 9.93 -29.20 -13.00
N SER A 393 9.20 -28.94 -11.91
CA SER A 393 8.02 -28.06 -11.95
C SER A 393 8.40 -26.62 -12.23
N PHE A 394 9.50 -26.16 -11.62
CA PHE A 394 10.01 -24.82 -11.82
C PHE A 394 10.60 -24.62 -13.23
N GLU A 395 11.42 -25.57 -13.72
CA GLU A 395 11.93 -25.55 -15.10
C GLU A 395 10.79 -25.57 -16.13
N ARG A 396 9.69 -26.29 -15.85
CA ARG A 396 8.49 -26.29 -16.69
C ARG A 396 7.74 -24.96 -16.65
N GLN A 397 7.56 -24.35 -15.48
CA GLN A 397 6.94 -23.01 -15.35
C GLN A 397 7.76 -21.93 -16.04
N LEU A 398 9.09 -21.98 -15.93
CA LEU A 398 9.98 -21.12 -16.69
C LEU A 398 9.80 -21.35 -18.19
N SER A 399 9.86 -22.61 -18.63
CA SER A 399 9.70 -22.93 -20.05
C SER A 399 8.37 -22.45 -20.62
N LEU A 400 7.27 -22.58 -19.86
CA LEU A 400 5.93 -22.09 -20.20
C LEU A 400 5.84 -20.56 -20.22
N ARG A 401 6.40 -19.86 -19.22
CA ARG A 401 6.41 -18.39 -19.18
C ARG A 401 7.32 -17.75 -20.23
N PHE A 402 8.33 -18.49 -20.69
CA PHE A 402 9.35 -18.01 -21.64
C PHE A 402 9.23 -18.68 -23.02
N GLU A 403 8.09 -19.31 -23.35
CA GLU A 403 7.87 -20.03 -24.61
C GLU A 403 8.26 -19.18 -25.83
N GLY A 404 9.30 -19.65 -26.54
CA GLY A 404 9.66 -19.19 -27.89
C GLY A 404 10.77 -18.14 -28.02
N SER A 405 11.18 -17.44 -26.95
CA SER A 405 12.08 -16.27 -27.10
C SER A 405 13.40 -16.34 -26.31
N VAL A 406 13.59 -17.37 -25.47
CA VAL A 406 14.75 -17.42 -24.56
C VAL A 406 15.39 -18.79 -24.57
N HIS A 407 16.62 -18.87 -25.09
CA HIS A 407 17.43 -20.08 -24.97
C HIS A 407 18.12 -20.12 -23.59
N VAL A 408 17.44 -20.76 -22.63
CA VAL A 408 18.05 -21.11 -21.33
C VAL A 408 19.12 -22.18 -21.57
N THR A 409 20.40 -21.81 -21.41
CA THR A 409 21.52 -22.73 -21.62
C THR A 409 21.78 -23.62 -20.42
N SER A 410 21.41 -23.17 -19.22
CA SER A 410 21.46 -23.96 -17.99
C SER A 410 20.63 -23.29 -16.89
N ALA A 411 19.96 -24.09 -16.07
CA ALA A 411 19.31 -23.64 -14.84
C ALA A 411 19.92 -24.37 -13.64
N SER A 412 20.09 -23.69 -12.52
CA SER A 412 20.36 -24.33 -11.22
C SER A 412 19.43 -23.79 -10.16
N VAL A 413 18.78 -24.68 -9.43
CA VAL A 413 17.81 -24.34 -8.38
C VAL A 413 18.38 -24.73 -7.02
N SER A 414 18.24 -23.85 -6.04
CA SER A 414 18.59 -24.10 -4.64
C SER A 414 17.41 -23.74 -3.77
N THR A 415 16.99 -24.65 -2.91
CA THR A 415 15.91 -24.42 -1.94
C THR A 415 16.50 -24.25 -0.55
N THR A 416 16.04 -23.24 0.18
CA THR A 416 16.40 -23.02 1.58
C THR A 416 15.16 -22.65 2.37
N GLY A 417 14.60 -23.63 3.09
CA GLY A 417 13.37 -23.43 3.88
C GLY A 417 12.13 -23.31 3.00
N LYS A 418 11.31 -22.28 3.24
CA LYS A 418 10.05 -22.04 2.51
C LYS A 418 10.22 -21.38 1.14
N SER A 419 11.41 -20.84 0.85
CA SER A 419 11.72 -20.10 -0.37
C SER A 419 12.80 -20.79 -1.21
N GLY A 420 12.71 -20.66 -2.53
CA GLY A 420 13.74 -21.13 -3.45
C GLY A 420 14.41 -20.00 -4.24
N HIS A 421 15.61 -20.28 -4.72
CA HIS A 421 16.35 -19.42 -5.64
C HIS A 421 16.73 -20.20 -6.88
N ALA A 422 16.59 -19.56 -8.04
CA ALA A 422 17.09 -20.11 -9.29
C ALA A 422 18.11 -19.19 -9.94
N VAL A 423 19.05 -19.80 -10.64
CA VAL A 423 20.06 -19.15 -11.47
C VAL A 423 19.88 -19.66 -12.88
N LEU A 424 19.50 -18.77 -13.80
CA LEU A 424 19.30 -19.08 -15.21
C LEU A 424 20.41 -18.43 -16.04
N ARG A 425 21.05 -19.21 -16.90
CA ARG A 425 21.99 -18.69 -17.90
C ARG A 425 21.29 -18.62 -19.25
N LEU A 426 21.37 -17.46 -19.89
CA LEU A 426 20.62 -17.16 -21.11
C LEU A 426 21.57 -16.84 -22.26
N LYS A 427 21.20 -17.26 -23.49
CA LYS A 427 21.88 -16.91 -24.73
C LYS A 427 21.06 -15.84 -25.48
N ASP A 428 21.70 -14.71 -25.79
CA ASP A 428 21.15 -13.51 -26.45
C ASP A 428 20.04 -12.77 -25.67
N VAL A 429 20.36 -11.57 -25.18
CA VAL A 429 19.57 -10.87 -24.13
C VAL A 429 18.95 -9.55 -24.60
N ARG A 430 19.33 -9.05 -25.76
CA ARG A 430 18.79 -7.77 -26.27
C ARG A 430 17.28 -7.80 -26.50
N GLU A 431 16.74 -8.95 -26.90
CA GLU A 431 15.29 -9.15 -27.05
C GLU A 431 14.59 -9.47 -25.71
N PHE A 432 15.35 -10.01 -24.75
CA PHE A 432 14.87 -10.43 -23.44
C PHE A 432 14.71 -9.29 -22.42
N GLU A 433 15.52 -8.24 -22.49
CA GLU A 433 15.44 -7.10 -21.55
C GLU A 433 14.11 -6.33 -21.64
N HIS A 434 13.57 -6.16 -22.85
CA HIS A 434 12.25 -5.57 -23.05
C HIS A 434 11.11 -6.46 -22.51
N GLN A 435 11.30 -7.78 -22.51
CA GLN A 435 10.33 -8.74 -21.99
C GLN A 435 10.40 -8.89 -20.47
N LEU A 436 11.59 -8.82 -19.86
CA LEU A 436 11.75 -8.83 -18.40
C LEU A 436 11.08 -7.63 -17.73
N ALA A 437 11.17 -6.44 -18.32
CA ALA A 437 10.42 -5.25 -17.86
C ALA A 437 8.90 -5.45 -17.93
N ARG A 438 8.43 -6.38 -18.79
CA ARG A 438 7.02 -6.75 -18.96
C ARG A 438 6.59 -7.82 -17.94
N ILE A 439 7.46 -8.79 -17.65
CA ILE A 439 7.23 -9.94 -16.74
C ILE A 439 7.41 -9.53 -15.27
N SER A 440 8.30 -8.59 -14.96
CA SER A 440 8.53 -8.08 -13.59
C SER A 440 7.34 -7.37 -12.95
N ARG A 441 6.30 -7.11 -13.74
CA ARG A 441 5.03 -6.51 -13.33
C ARG A 441 3.95 -7.56 -13.04
N GLN A 442 4.27 -8.85 -13.12
CA GLN A 442 3.39 -9.98 -12.79
C GLN A 442 3.90 -10.69 -11.54
N PRO A 443 3.03 -11.12 -10.60
CA PRO A 443 3.42 -11.97 -9.49
C PRO A 443 4.04 -13.30 -9.97
N TRP A 444 4.99 -13.85 -9.21
CA TRP A 444 5.59 -15.18 -9.49
C TRP A 444 4.68 -16.29 -9.02
#